data_AF-Q94BW7-F1
#
_entry.id   AF-Q94BW7-F1
#
_cell.length_a   1.000
_cell.length_b   1.000
_cell.length_c   1.000
_cell.angle_alpha   90.00
_cell.angle_beta   90.00
_cell.angle_gamma   90.00
#
_symmetry.space_group_name_H-M   'P 1'
#
loop_
_entity.id
_entity.type
_entity.pdbx_description
1 polymer ?
#
loop_
_entity_poly.entity_id
_entity_poly.type
_entity_poly.pdbx_seq_one_letter_code
_entity_poly.pdbx_strand_id
1 'polypeptide(L)'
;MMRCTYTLGLGEPNLAGKPTLRYDDVCKPNEIHALKTTPYDDRIENYENHAVHATHQIVESWIHASRKLLERIGESINGRRFEKAAEDCYTVERIWKLLTEVEDVHLMMDPGDFLKLKNQLSMKSSCYETASFCMRSKELVEVTKMCRDLRHRVPEILDVEVDPKGGPRIQEAAMKLYVMEKISGFEKVHLLQAMQGIEVAMKRFFYAYKQVLAVVMGSSEANGNRVGLSCDGGDSLTHMFLEPTYFPSLDAAKTFLGYFWDNDNKWV
;
A
#
# COMPACT_ATOMS: atom_id res chain seq x y z
N MET A 1 -13.02 23.31 17.73
CA MET A 1 -12.16 23.67 16.59
C MET A 1 -10.85 24.24 17.11
N MET A 2 -9.72 23.59 16.84
CA MET A 2 -8.40 24.15 17.17
C MET A 2 -8.21 25.47 16.41
N ARG A 3 -7.77 26.52 17.11
CA ARG A 3 -7.50 27.83 16.49
C ARG A 3 -6.21 27.72 15.68
N CYS A 4 -6.33 27.61 14.36
CA CYS A 4 -5.17 27.66 13.47
C CYS A 4 -4.49 29.04 13.57
N THR A 5 -3.16 29.06 13.72
CA THR A 5 -2.34 30.28 13.88
C THR A 5 -2.12 31.03 12.57
N TYR A 6 -2.44 30.40 11.44
CA TYR A 6 -2.29 30.96 10.09
C TYR A 6 -3.57 30.75 9.26
N THR A 7 -3.67 31.51 8.17
CA THR A 7 -4.68 31.33 7.12
C THR A 7 -4.01 30.74 5.88
N LEU A 8 -4.60 29.69 5.30
CA LEU A 8 -4.17 29.19 3.99
C LEU A 8 -4.77 30.09 2.91
N GLY A 9 -3.92 30.82 2.20
CA GLY A 9 -4.32 31.73 1.13
C GLY A 9 -4.70 30.95 -0.13
N LEU A 10 -5.98 30.63 -0.26
CA LEU A 10 -6.59 30.05 -1.47
C LEU A 10 -7.09 31.12 -2.46
N GLY A 11 -6.64 32.37 -2.31
CA GLY A 11 -7.05 33.51 -3.13
C GLY A 11 -8.14 34.39 -2.50
N GLU A 12 -8.72 33.99 -1.36
CA GLU A 12 -9.70 34.79 -0.63
C GLU A 12 -9.05 35.88 0.25
N PRO A 13 -9.75 37.01 0.51
CA PRO A 13 -9.27 38.05 1.41
C PRO A 13 -9.11 37.52 2.83
N ASN A 14 -7.92 37.71 3.44
CA ASN A 14 -7.67 37.31 4.81
C ASN A 14 -8.28 38.31 5.81
N LEU A 15 -9.60 38.20 6.00
CA LEU A 15 -10.37 39.06 6.90
C LEU A 15 -9.95 38.92 8.38
N ALA A 16 -9.25 37.84 8.74
CA ALA A 16 -8.81 37.56 10.11
C ALA A 16 -7.46 38.21 10.46
N GLY A 17 -6.75 38.81 9.49
CA GLY A 17 -5.47 39.48 9.71
C GLY A 17 -4.33 38.57 10.19
N LYS A 18 -4.49 37.24 10.11
CA LYS A 18 -3.47 36.26 10.51
C LYS A 18 -2.32 36.22 9.50
N PRO A 19 -1.14 35.71 9.85
CA PRO A 19 -0.13 35.37 8.85
C PRO A 19 -0.71 34.46 7.76
N THR A 20 -0.48 34.80 6.49
CA THR A 20 -0.98 34.05 5.33
C THR A 20 0.09 33.10 4.82
N LEU A 21 -0.23 31.81 4.78
CA LEU A 21 0.56 30.79 4.08
C LEU A 21 0.00 30.68 2.65
N ARG A 22 0.79 30.99 1.63
CA ARG A 22 0.32 30.90 0.24
C ARG A 22 0.25 29.43 -0.17
N TYR A 23 -0.89 29.01 -0.69
CA TYR A 23 -1.09 27.63 -1.14
C TYR A 23 -0.03 27.21 -2.18
N ASP A 24 0.25 28.09 -3.14
CA ASP A 24 1.20 27.80 -4.21
C ASP A 24 2.64 27.60 -3.73
N ASP A 25 3.05 28.32 -2.68
CA ASP A 25 4.41 28.21 -2.14
C ASP A 25 4.62 26.89 -1.38
N VAL A 26 3.53 26.28 -0.89
CA VAL A 26 3.56 25.07 -0.06
C VAL A 26 3.21 23.83 -0.85
N CYS A 27 2.08 23.84 -1.54
CA CYS A 27 1.59 22.71 -2.32
C CYS A 27 2.17 22.67 -3.74
N LYS A 28 2.75 23.77 -4.22
CA LYS A 28 3.43 23.87 -5.52
C LYS A 28 2.61 23.27 -6.68
N PRO A 29 1.30 23.57 -6.80
CA PRO A 29 0.44 22.96 -7.81
C PRO A 29 0.90 23.30 -9.24
N ASN A 30 1.50 24.47 -9.45
CA ASN A 30 2.07 24.87 -10.74
C ASN A 30 3.25 23.98 -11.16
N GLU A 31 4.10 23.57 -10.21
CA GLU A 31 5.20 22.64 -10.50
C GLU A 31 4.64 21.28 -10.93
N ILE A 32 3.60 20.79 -10.24
CA ILE A 32 2.92 19.53 -10.57
C ILE A 32 2.22 19.62 -11.93
N HIS A 33 1.52 20.72 -12.22
CA HIS A 33 0.85 20.91 -13.51
C HIS A 33 1.83 21.11 -14.66
N ALA A 34 3.02 21.68 -14.43
CA ALA A 34 4.07 21.76 -15.43
C ALA A 34 4.62 20.38 -15.81
N LEU A 35 4.55 19.38 -14.91
CA LEU A 35 4.90 18.00 -15.21
C LEU A 35 3.88 17.30 -16.12
N LYS A 36 2.70 17.87 -16.40
CA LYS A 36 1.68 17.26 -17.28
C LYS A 36 2.16 17.08 -18.71
N THR A 37 3.18 17.82 -19.15
CA THR A 37 3.72 17.64 -20.50
C THR A 37 4.50 16.33 -20.55
N THR A 38 3.91 15.26 -21.10
CA THR A 38 4.70 14.05 -21.35
C THR A 38 5.69 14.36 -22.47
N PRO A 39 6.91 13.79 -22.48
CA PRO A 39 7.87 13.98 -23.58
C PRO A 39 7.34 13.45 -24.94
N TYR A 40 6.13 12.90 -24.96
CA TYR A 40 5.45 12.36 -26.12
C TYR A 40 4.22 13.15 -26.53
N ASP A 41 3.86 14.26 -25.85
CA ASP A 41 2.64 15.01 -26.14
C ASP A 41 2.64 15.59 -27.57
N ASP A 42 3.81 15.94 -28.11
CA ASP A 42 3.96 16.37 -29.51
C ASP A 42 3.75 15.22 -30.53
N ARG A 43 3.64 13.97 -30.06
CA ARG A 43 3.60 12.74 -30.88
C ARG A 43 2.40 11.83 -30.60
N ILE A 44 1.65 12.07 -29.51
CA ILE A 44 0.53 11.24 -29.07
C ILE A 44 -0.76 12.06 -29.16
N GLU A 45 -1.47 11.89 -30.26
CA GLU A 45 -2.83 12.40 -30.46
C GLU A 45 -3.88 11.47 -29.82
N ASN A 46 -3.68 11.09 -28.56
CA ASN A 46 -4.62 10.24 -27.82
C ASN A 46 -4.99 10.90 -26.49
N TYR A 47 -6.27 11.27 -26.36
CA TYR A 47 -6.79 11.97 -25.18
C TYR A 47 -6.64 11.16 -23.89
N GLU A 48 -6.68 9.83 -23.97
CA GLU A 48 -6.49 8.94 -22.82
C GLU A 48 -5.09 9.05 -22.20
N ASN A 49 -4.09 9.57 -22.95
CA ASN A 49 -2.73 9.78 -22.43
C ASN A 49 -2.73 10.67 -21.18
N HIS A 50 -3.55 11.72 -21.17
CA HIS A 50 -3.66 12.62 -20.03
C HIS A 50 -4.23 11.91 -18.80
N ALA A 51 -5.24 11.06 -19.00
CA ALA A 51 -5.87 10.33 -17.92
C ALA A 51 -4.91 9.27 -17.35
N VAL A 52 -4.26 8.47 -18.21
CA VAL A 52 -3.23 7.50 -17.78
C VAL A 52 -2.11 8.20 -17.01
N HIS A 53 -1.58 9.29 -17.54
CA HIS A 53 -0.48 10.02 -16.91
C HIS A 53 -0.87 10.62 -15.56
N ALA A 54 -2.04 11.28 -15.47
CA ALA A 54 -2.53 11.85 -14.22
C ALA A 54 -2.78 10.77 -13.17
N THR A 55 -3.37 9.62 -13.55
CA THR A 55 -3.57 8.49 -12.64
C THR A 55 -2.24 8.01 -12.06
N HIS A 56 -1.22 7.81 -12.90
CA HIS A 56 0.10 7.38 -12.42
C HIS A 56 0.78 8.43 -11.54
N GLN A 57 0.66 9.73 -11.84
CA GLN A 57 1.18 10.79 -10.97
C GLN A 57 0.52 10.77 -9.58
N ILE A 58 -0.80 10.55 -9.52
CA ILE A 58 -1.54 10.42 -8.25
C ILE A 58 -1.05 9.18 -7.49
N VAL A 59 -0.92 8.04 -8.17
CA VAL A 59 -0.42 6.79 -7.60
C VAL A 59 0.98 6.97 -7.01
N GLU A 60 1.93 7.52 -7.79
CA GLU A 60 3.32 7.75 -7.34
C GLU A 60 3.39 8.73 -6.16
N SER A 61 2.55 9.77 -6.15
CA SER A 61 2.50 10.72 -5.03
C SER A 61 2.08 10.03 -3.71
N TRP A 62 1.08 9.14 -3.78
CA TRP A 62 0.62 8.38 -2.62
C TRP A 62 1.60 7.28 -2.21
N ILE A 63 2.27 6.64 -3.16
CA ILE A 63 3.35 5.68 -2.89
C ILE A 63 4.48 6.38 -2.14
N HIS A 64 4.89 7.57 -2.58
CA HIS A 64 5.92 8.35 -1.90
C HIS A 64 5.53 8.72 -0.46
N ALA A 65 4.27 9.15 -0.26
CA ALA A 65 3.75 9.41 1.08
C ALA A 65 3.76 8.15 1.96
N SER A 66 3.37 7.00 1.39
CA SER A 66 3.39 5.69 2.07
C SER A 66 4.80 5.30 2.51
N ARG A 67 5.81 5.50 1.66
CA ARG A 67 7.22 5.28 2.00
C ARG A 67 7.62 6.07 3.25
N LYS A 68 7.31 7.37 3.28
CA LYS A 68 7.64 8.24 4.42
C LYS A 68 6.91 7.84 5.70
N LEU A 69 5.69 7.35 5.60
CA LEU A 69 4.96 6.78 6.73
C LEU A 69 5.62 5.48 7.23
N LEU A 70 6.07 4.59 6.34
CA LEU A 70 6.75 3.35 6.72
C LEU A 70 8.10 3.60 7.40
N GLU A 71 8.88 4.58 6.91
CA GLU A 71 10.09 5.06 7.60
C GLU A 71 9.74 5.52 9.04
N ARG A 72 8.70 6.35 9.18
CA ARG A 72 8.23 6.87 10.47
C ARG A 72 7.65 5.81 11.41
N ILE A 73 7.00 4.77 10.88
CA ILE A 73 6.53 3.62 11.65
C ILE A 73 7.73 2.91 12.28
N GLY A 74 8.79 2.66 11.50
CA GLY A 74 10.03 2.06 12.00
C GLY A 74 10.66 2.86 13.13
N GLU A 75 10.76 4.17 12.98
CA GLU A 75 11.24 5.08 14.05
C GLU A 75 10.35 5.09 15.30
N SER A 76 9.04 5.00 15.12
CA SER A 76 8.07 5.00 16.22
C SER A 76 8.12 3.69 17.01
N ILE A 77 8.27 2.54 16.33
CA ILE A 77 8.46 1.23 16.95
C ILE A 77 9.76 1.22 17.78
N ASN A 78 10.88 1.65 17.18
CA ASN A 78 12.18 1.73 17.89
C ASN A 78 12.08 2.62 19.14
N GLY A 79 11.29 3.70 19.07
CA GLY A 79 11.04 4.62 20.18
C GLY A 79 9.94 4.18 21.15
N ARG A 80 9.40 2.95 21.03
CA ARG A 80 8.26 2.42 21.81
C ARG A 80 7.00 3.31 21.80
N ARG A 81 6.82 4.11 20.75
CA ARG A 81 5.61 4.94 20.51
C ARG A 81 4.59 4.13 19.71
N PHE A 82 4.03 3.08 20.34
CA PHE A 82 3.19 2.10 19.65
C PHE A 82 1.86 2.67 19.17
N GLU A 83 1.22 3.54 19.94
CA GLU A 83 0.01 4.28 19.51
C GLU A 83 0.26 5.03 18.20
N LYS A 84 1.35 5.82 18.14
CA LYS A 84 1.72 6.59 16.94
C LYS A 84 2.02 5.69 15.74
N ALA A 85 2.74 4.59 15.97
CA ALA A 85 3.01 3.60 14.94
C ALA A 85 1.70 2.98 14.40
N ALA A 86 0.73 2.69 15.27
CA ALA A 86 -0.56 2.13 14.86
C ALA A 86 -1.38 3.13 14.02
N GLU A 87 -1.41 4.41 14.38
CA GLU A 87 -2.03 5.48 13.57
C GLU A 87 -1.42 5.57 12.17
N ASP A 88 -0.09 5.53 12.11
CA ASP A 88 0.64 5.61 10.85
C ASP A 88 0.41 4.35 10.00
N CYS A 89 0.37 3.17 10.62
CA CYS A 89 0.00 1.92 9.94
C CYS A 89 -1.42 1.99 9.37
N TYR A 90 -2.38 2.53 10.12
CA TYR A 90 -3.74 2.76 9.63
C TYR A 90 -3.74 3.71 8.43
N THR A 91 -2.92 4.76 8.47
CA THR A 91 -2.80 5.69 7.34
C THR A 91 -2.24 5.00 6.09
N VAL A 92 -1.21 4.16 6.22
CA VAL A 92 -0.67 3.36 5.11
C VAL A 92 -1.71 2.39 4.55
N GLU A 93 -2.50 1.74 5.42
CA GLU A 93 -3.60 0.86 5.03
C GLU A 93 -4.66 1.60 4.21
N ARG A 94 -5.02 2.82 4.62
CA ARG A 94 -5.93 3.69 3.87
C ARG A 94 -5.37 4.12 2.52
N ILE A 95 -4.06 4.37 2.44
CA ILE A 95 -3.39 4.68 1.17
C ILE A 95 -3.48 3.49 0.21
N TRP A 96 -3.20 2.25 0.64
CA TRP A 96 -3.34 1.07 -0.22
C TRP A 96 -4.76 0.88 -0.77
N LYS A 97 -5.77 1.12 0.07
CA LYS A 97 -7.18 1.12 -0.38
C LYS A 97 -7.44 2.22 -1.40
N LEU A 98 -6.96 3.44 -1.15
CA LEU A 98 -7.12 4.54 -2.08
C LEU A 98 -6.44 4.25 -3.43
N LEU A 99 -5.24 3.68 -3.43
CA LEU A 99 -4.55 3.27 -4.66
C LEU A 99 -5.39 2.31 -5.50
N THR A 100 -6.17 1.43 -4.85
CA THR A 100 -7.08 0.51 -5.56
C THR A 100 -8.17 1.29 -6.30
N GLU A 101 -8.82 2.24 -5.63
CA GLU A 101 -9.86 3.09 -6.23
C GLU A 101 -9.31 4.03 -7.32
N VAL A 102 -8.06 4.46 -7.18
CA VAL A 102 -7.39 5.31 -8.18
C VAL A 102 -7.14 4.52 -9.47
N GLU A 103 -6.75 3.26 -9.37
CA GLU A 103 -6.55 2.40 -10.55
C GLU A 103 -7.85 2.10 -11.30
N ASP A 104 -9.00 2.10 -10.62
CA ASP A 104 -10.32 1.92 -11.25
C ASP A 104 -10.68 3.04 -12.25
N VAL A 105 -9.98 4.19 -12.21
CA VAL A 105 -10.12 5.24 -13.24
C VAL A 105 -9.84 4.70 -14.64
N HIS A 106 -8.96 3.69 -14.77
CA HIS A 106 -8.68 3.06 -16.07
C HIS A 106 -9.90 2.32 -16.65
N LEU A 107 -10.90 1.95 -15.83
CA LEU A 107 -12.13 1.30 -16.30
C LEU A 107 -13.04 2.26 -17.08
N MET A 108 -12.81 3.57 -16.98
CA MET A 108 -13.56 4.59 -17.71
C MET A 108 -13.01 4.86 -19.12
N MET A 109 -11.86 4.28 -19.45
CA MET A 109 -11.20 4.46 -20.75
C MET A 109 -11.78 3.51 -21.79
N ASP A 110 -11.89 3.96 -23.04
CA ASP A 110 -12.20 3.04 -24.14
C ASP A 110 -11.04 2.04 -24.33
N PRO A 111 -11.28 0.72 -24.28
CA PRO A 111 -10.22 -0.28 -24.42
C PRO A 111 -9.48 -0.18 -25.76
N GLY A 112 -10.16 0.22 -26.85
CA GLY A 112 -9.55 0.40 -28.16
C GLY A 112 -8.56 1.57 -28.16
N ASP A 113 -8.94 2.70 -27.58
CA ASP A 113 -8.08 3.88 -27.47
C ASP A 113 -6.93 3.65 -26.48
N PHE A 114 -7.15 2.95 -25.37
CA PHE A 114 -6.08 2.53 -24.46
C PHE A 114 -5.07 1.59 -25.16
N LEU A 115 -5.52 0.62 -25.96
CA LEU A 115 -4.61 -0.29 -26.67
C LEU A 115 -3.79 0.42 -27.77
N LYS A 116 -4.38 1.43 -28.45
CA LYS A 116 -3.62 2.31 -29.34
C LYS A 116 -2.55 3.08 -28.58
N LEU A 117 -2.92 3.67 -27.43
CA LEU A 117 -2.02 4.40 -26.57
C LEU A 117 -0.87 3.53 -26.05
N LYS A 118 -1.15 2.32 -25.57
CA LYS A 118 -0.17 1.33 -25.11
C LYS A 118 0.92 1.10 -26.16
N ASN A 119 0.53 0.98 -27.43
CA ASN A 119 1.47 0.82 -28.54
C ASN A 119 2.32 2.07 -28.78
N GLN A 120 1.73 3.26 -28.68
CA GLN A 120 2.43 4.55 -28.84
C GLN A 120 3.43 4.81 -27.71
N LEU A 121 3.05 4.49 -26.47
CA LEU A 121 3.89 4.63 -25.28
C LEU A 121 5.02 3.58 -25.21
N SER A 122 5.10 2.67 -26.19
CA SER A 122 6.02 1.54 -26.16
C SER A 122 5.97 0.77 -24.83
N MET A 123 4.77 0.66 -24.22
CA MET A 123 4.50 -0.14 -23.02
C MET A 123 4.60 -1.65 -23.29
N LYS A 124 5.29 -2.05 -24.37
CA LYS A 124 5.59 -3.45 -24.64
C LYS A 124 6.39 -3.98 -23.46
N SER A 125 5.86 -5.00 -22.78
CA SER A 125 6.75 -5.96 -22.14
C SER A 125 7.66 -6.45 -23.24
N SER A 126 8.97 -6.28 -23.08
CA SER A 126 9.88 -7.03 -23.94
C SER A 126 9.51 -8.51 -23.84
N CYS A 127 9.80 -9.32 -24.86
CA CYS A 127 9.51 -10.77 -24.89
C CYS A 127 10.08 -11.55 -23.66
N TYR A 128 10.84 -10.89 -22.79
CA TYR A 128 11.49 -11.41 -21.60
C TYR A 128 11.08 -10.70 -20.30
N GLU A 129 10.23 -9.68 -20.34
CA GLU A 129 9.81 -8.91 -19.16
C GLU A 129 8.57 -9.54 -18.52
N THR A 130 8.79 -10.30 -17.46
CA THR A 130 7.78 -11.08 -16.73
C THR A 130 7.04 -10.30 -15.64
N ALA A 131 7.44 -9.05 -15.39
CA ALA A 131 6.88 -8.18 -14.38
C ALA A 131 5.73 -7.32 -14.95
N SER A 132 4.68 -7.10 -14.17
CA SER A 132 3.56 -6.23 -14.55
C SER A 132 3.98 -4.76 -14.62
N PHE A 133 3.24 -3.95 -15.38
CA PHE A 133 3.59 -2.54 -15.62
C PHE A 133 3.78 -1.73 -14.34
N CYS A 134 2.90 -1.89 -13.34
CA CYS A 134 3.05 -1.22 -12.03
C CYS A 134 4.41 -1.50 -11.36
N MET A 135 5.03 -2.66 -11.61
CA MET A 135 6.34 -3.02 -11.03
C MET A 135 7.51 -2.28 -11.67
N ARG A 136 7.27 -1.48 -12.71
CA ARG A 136 8.25 -0.52 -13.22
C ARG A 136 8.44 0.66 -12.26
N SER A 137 7.46 0.93 -11.39
CA SER A 137 7.64 1.87 -10.28
C SER A 137 8.62 1.29 -9.26
N LYS A 138 9.82 1.88 -9.21
CA LYS A 138 10.85 1.49 -8.24
C LYS A 138 10.36 1.70 -6.81
N GLU A 139 9.59 2.76 -6.59
CA GLU A 139 9.11 3.12 -5.26
C GLU A 139 7.95 2.22 -4.82
N LEU A 140 7.05 1.81 -5.73
CA LEU A 140 6.03 0.81 -5.41
C LEU A 140 6.67 -0.51 -4.95
N VAL A 141 7.68 -0.99 -5.69
CA VAL A 141 8.41 -2.23 -5.36
C VAL A 141 9.06 -2.11 -3.99
N GLU A 142 9.67 -0.96 -3.68
CA GLU A 142 10.28 -0.70 -2.40
C GLU A 142 9.25 -0.64 -1.26
N VAL A 143 8.14 0.09 -1.44
CA VAL A 143 7.06 0.19 -0.45
C VAL A 143 6.43 -1.16 -0.18
N THR A 144 6.18 -1.98 -1.21
CA THR A 144 5.69 -3.35 -1.02
C THR A 144 6.68 -4.22 -0.25
N LYS A 145 7.98 -4.08 -0.51
CA LYS A 145 9.01 -4.76 0.28
C LYS A 145 8.99 -4.29 1.74
N MET A 146 8.93 -2.98 1.98
CA MET A 146 8.86 -2.42 3.33
C MET A 146 7.63 -2.91 4.11
N CYS A 147 6.47 -3.00 3.46
CA CYS A 147 5.25 -3.58 4.06
C CYS A 147 5.45 -5.05 4.46
N ARG A 148 6.12 -5.85 3.62
CA ARG A 148 6.48 -7.25 3.95
C ARG A 148 7.46 -7.33 5.11
N ASP A 149 8.46 -6.46 5.12
CA ASP A 149 9.53 -6.44 6.10
C ASP A 149 9.05 -5.99 7.50
N LEU A 150 7.84 -5.41 7.62
CA LEU A 150 7.18 -5.15 8.89
C LEU A 150 7.09 -6.41 9.78
N ARG A 151 6.99 -7.61 9.20
CA ARG A 151 7.03 -8.88 9.95
C ARG A 151 8.26 -9.02 10.85
N HIS A 152 9.39 -8.45 10.45
CA HIS A 152 10.64 -8.50 11.21
C HIS A 152 10.60 -7.63 12.47
N ARG A 153 9.61 -6.74 12.61
CA ARG A 153 9.37 -5.92 13.80
C ARG A 153 8.46 -6.60 14.84
N VAL A 154 7.77 -7.68 14.48
CA VAL A 154 6.86 -8.39 15.40
C VAL A 154 7.55 -8.87 16.68
N PRO A 155 8.75 -9.49 16.64
CA PRO A 155 9.43 -9.91 17.86
C PRO A 155 9.78 -8.74 18.79
N GLU A 156 10.22 -7.62 18.21
CA GLU A 156 10.53 -6.38 18.93
C GLU A 156 9.31 -5.82 19.65
N ILE A 157 8.14 -5.78 18.98
CA ILE A 157 6.88 -5.30 19.57
C ILE A 157 6.41 -6.21 20.71
N LEU A 158 6.57 -7.52 20.55
CA LEU A 158 6.19 -8.53 21.54
C LEU A 158 7.23 -8.71 22.66
N ASP A 159 8.34 -7.97 22.64
CA ASP A 159 9.47 -8.11 23.57
C ASP A 159 9.98 -9.57 23.67
N VAL A 160 10.08 -10.27 22.53
CA VAL A 160 10.59 -11.64 22.42
C VAL A 160 11.81 -11.74 21.51
N GLU A 161 12.73 -12.64 21.86
CA GLU A 161 13.89 -12.95 21.02
C GLU A 161 13.46 -13.53 19.67
N VAL A 162 14.17 -13.12 18.62
CA VAL A 162 13.92 -13.59 17.26
C VAL A 162 14.36 -15.06 17.14
N ASP A 163 13.39 -15.96 17.03
CA ASP A 163 13.64 -17.30 16.49
C ASP A 163 13.68 -17.19 14.95
N PRO A 164 14.80 -17.55 14.28
CA PRO A 164 14.92 -17.51 12.82
C PRO A 164 13.82 -18.25 12.06
N LYS A 165 13.09 -19.18 12.71
CA LYS A 165 12.01 -19.97 12.11
C LYS A 165 10.59 -19.50 12.48
N GLY A 166 10.42 -18.39 13.20
CA GLY A 166 9.09 -17.90 13.60
C GLY A 166 8.35 -18.87 14.53
N GLY A 167 9.07 -19.42 15.51
CA GLY A 167 8.63 -20.55 16.33
C GLY A 167 7.50 -20.28 17.34
N PRO A 168 7.18 -21.29 18.18
CA PRO A 168 6.07 -21.26 19.15
C PRO A 168 6.09 -20.04 20.09
N ARG A 169 7.28 -19.47 20.36
CA ARG A 169 7.46 -18.36 21.31
C ARG A 169 6.77 -17.06 20.87
N ILE A 170 6.81 -16.72 19.58
CA ILE A 170 6.14 -15.52 19.05
C ILE A 170 4.62 -15.69 19.16
N GLN A 171 4.13 -16.88 18.81
CA GLN A 171 2.72 -17.22 18.89
C GLN A 171 2.21 -17.18 20.35
N GLU A 172 2.95 -17.77 21.29
CA GLU A 172 2.62 -17.75 22.71
C GLU A 172 2.61 -16.32 23.28
N ALA A 173 3.59 -15.49 22.91
CA ALA A 173 3.64 -14.09 23.33
C ALA A 173 2.46 -13.29 22.78
N ALA A 174 2.12 -13.47 21.50
CA ALA A 174 0.94 -12.86 20.90
C ALA A 174 -0.36 -13.31 21.61
N MET A 175 -0.47 -14.61 21.94
CA MET A 175 -1.62 -15.13 22.69
C MET A 175 -1.74 -14.51 24.08
N LYS A 176 -0.63 -14.42 24.83
CA LYS A 176 -0.60 -13.75 26.15
C LYS A 176 -0.99 -12.28 26.04
N LEU A 177 -0.47 -11.56 25.04
CA LEU A 177 -0.82 -10.16 24.77
C LEU A 177 -2.35 -10.01 24.55
N TYR A 178 -2.96 -10.88 23.75
CA TYR A 178 -4.39 -10.83 23.45
C TYR A 178 -5.30 -11.19 24.64
N VAL A 179 -4.85 -12.08 25.55
CA VAL A 179 -5.64 -12.54 26.71
C VAL A 179 -5.42 -11.67 27.96
N MET A 180 -4.16 -11.43 28.33
CA MET A 180 -3.78 -10.97 29.67
C MET A 180 -3.58 -9.45 29.77
N GLU A 181 -3.19 -8.77 28.67
CA GLU A 181 -2.82 -7.35 28.70
C GLU A 181 -3.93 -6.40 28.23
N LYS A 182 -5.20 -6.74 28.48
CA LYS A 182 -6.38 -5.89 28.17
C LYS A 182 -6.46 -4.55 28.93
N ILE A 183 -5.43 -4.13 29.66
CA ILE A 183 -5.41 -2.83 30.37
C ILE A 183 -4.16 -2.01 30.00
N SER A 184 -3.03 -2.62 29.63
CA SER A 184 -1.76 -1.95 29.33
C SER A 184 -1.16 -2.26 27.94
N GLY A 185 -1.68 -3.26 27.21
CA GLY A 185 -1.11 -3.74 25.94
C GLY A 185 -1.89 -3.35 24.68
N PHE A 186 -2.93 -2.52 24.79
CA PHE A 186 -3.81 -2.18 23.66
C PHE A 186 -3.05 -1.62 22.46
N GLU A 187 -2.08 -0.73 22.69
CA GLU A 187 -1.32 -0.12 21.60
C GLU A 187 -0.54 -1.14 20.78
N LYS A 188 0.04 -2.16 21.43
CA LYS A 188 0.72 -3.26 20.75
C LYS A 188 -0.25 -4.11 19.94
N VAL A 189 -1.43 -4.40 20.50
CA VAL A 189 -2.49 -5.13 19.78
C VAL A 189 -2.94 -4.35 18.54
N HIS A 190 -3.23 -3.05 18.69
CA HIS A 190 -3.64 -2.19 17.58
C HIS A 190 -2.57 -2.09 16.50
N LEU A 191 -1.31 -1.93 16.89
CA LEU A 191 -0.19 -1.90 15.95
C LEU A 191 -0.09 -3.22 15.16
N LEU A 192 -0.09 -4.37 15.84
CA LEU A 192 0.01 -5.68 15.19
C LEU A 192 -1.18 -5.94 14.25
N GLN A 193 -2.40 -5.57 14.65
CA GLN A 193 -3.58 -5.68 13.79
C GLN A 193 -3.50 -4.71 12.60
N ALA A 194 -2.99 -3.50 12.79
CA ALA A 194 -2.82 -2.53 11.71
C ALA A 194 -1.78 -3.02 10.68
N MET A 195 -0.69 -3.66 11.12
CA MET A 195 0.29 -4.30 10.23
C MET A 195 -0.34 -5.41 9.37
N GLN A 196 -1.19 -6.25 9.97
CA GLN A 196 -1.97 -7.24 9.21
C GLN A 196 -2.99 -6.58 8.27
N GLY A 197 -3.58 -5.45 8.67
CA GLY A 197 -4.46 -4.63 7.83
C GLY A 197 -3.75 -4.12 6.57
N ILE A 198 -2.49 -3.67 6.69
CA ILE A 198 -1.67 -3.27 5.54
C ILE A 198 -1.47 -4.44 4.57
N GLU A 199 -1.14 -5.63 5.08
CA GLU A 199 -1.01 -6.82 4.23
C GLU A 199 -2.29 -7.09 3.43
N VAL A 200 -3.44 -7.08 4.10
CA VAL A 200 -4.73 -7.33 3.46
C VAL A 200 -5.03 -6.28 2.38
N ALA A 201 -4.83 -4.99 2.69
CA ALA A 201 -5.06 -3.92 1.74
C ALA A 201 -4.12 -4.00 0.53
N MET A 202 -2.84 -4.33 0.75
CA MET A 202 -1.84 -4.49 -0.31
C MET A 202 -2.15 -5.68 -1.22
N LYS A 203 -2.52 -6.85 -0.66
CA LYS A 203 -2.91 -8.02 -1.46
C LYS A 203 -4.18 -7.74 -2.28
N ARG A 204 -5.15 -7.01 -1.71
CA ARG A 204 -6.34 -6.55 -2.42
C ARG A 204 -6.00 -5.64 -3.59
N PHE A 205 -5.08 -4.68 -3.40
CA PHE A 205 -4.61 -3.82 -4.47
C PHE A 205 -4.07 -4.63 -5.65
N PHE A 206 -3.14 -5.57 -5.41
CA PHE A 206 -2.56 -6.36 -6.52
C PHE A 206 -3.58 -7.27 -7.22
N TYR A 207 -4.52 -7.84 -6.46
CA TYR A 207 -5.61 -8.61 -7.04
C TYR A 207 -6.52 -7.73 -7.92
N ALA A 208 -6.97 -6.59 -7.40
CA ALA A 208 -7.84 -5.66 -8.10
C ALA A 208 -7.15 -5.07 -9.34
N TYR A 209 -5.89 -4.65 -9.21
CA TYR A 209 -5.08 -4.17 -10.33
C TYR A 209 -5.01 -5.21 -11.46
N LYS A 210 -4.82 -6.49 -11.14
CA LYS A 210 -4.85 -7.57 -12.14
C LYS A 210 -6.22 -7.64 -12.86
N GLN A 211 -7.32 -7.44 -12.16
CA GLN A 211 -8.66 -7.41 -12.78
C GLN A 211 -8.82 -6.19 -13.68
N VAL A 212 -8.37 -5.01 -13.25
CA VAL A 212 -8.36 -3.80 -14.09
C VAL A 212 -7.58 -4.04 -15.38
N LEU A 213 -6.38 -4.61 -15.30
CA LEU A 213 -5.60 -4.96 -16.50
C LEU A 213 -6.34 -5.94 -17.42
N ALA A 214 -7.07 -6.91 -16.87
CA ALA A 214 -7.85 -7.87 -17.66
C ALA A 214 -9.02 -7.20 -18.39
N VAL A 215 -9.67 -6.22 -17.78
CA VAL A 215 -10.76 -5.46 -18.41
C VAL A 215 -10.21 -4.52 -19.49
N VAL A 216 -9.12 -3.82 -19.21
CA VAL A 216 -8.58 -2.76 -20.09
C VAL A 216 -7.74 -3.33 -21.24
N MET A 217 -7.04 -4.45 -21.04
CA MET A 217 -6.12 -5.02 -22.04
C MET A 217 -6.43 -6.45 -22.45
N GLY A 218 -7.43 -7.09 -21.83
CA GLY A 218 -7.75 -8.50 -22.04
C GLY A 218 -6.97 -9.45 -21.11
N SER A 219 -7.55 -10.63 -20.91
CA SER A 219 -7.04 -11.64 -19.97
C SER A 219 -5.71 -12.29 -20.39
N SER A 220 -5.42 -12.37 -21.69
CA SER A 220 -4.10 -12.86 -22.18
C SER A 220 -2.99 -11.91 -21.75
N GLU A 221 -3.17 -10.61 -21.97
CA GLU A 221 -2.20 -9.58 -21.61
C GLU A 221 -2.05 -9.46 -20.08
N ALA A 222 -3.16 -9.52 -19.34
CA ALA A 222 -3.12 -9.50 -17.87
C ALA A 222 -2.39 -10.71 -17.26
N ASN A 223 -2.32 -11.83 -17.97
CA ASN A 223 -1.55 -13.01 -17.58
C ASN A 223 -0.15 -13.06 -18.23
N GLY A 224 0.29 -11.98 -18.87
CA GLY A 224 1.62 -11.86 -19.49
C GLY A 224 1.79 -12.62 -20.80
N ASN A 225 0.74 -12.76 -21.60
CA ASN A 225 0.72 -13.45 -22.91
C ASN A 225 1.26 -14.90 -22.85
N ARG A 226 0.96 -15.63 -21.76
CA ARG A 226 1.39 -17.02 -21.54
C ARG A 226 0.51 -18.08 -22.20
N VAL A 227 -0.09 -17.78 -23.35
CA VAL A 227 -0.90 -18.76 -24.09
C VAL A 227 0.03 -19.86 -24.62
N GLY A 228 0.02 -21.05 -24.00
CA GLY A 228 0.69 -22.25 -24.50
C GLY A 228 1.95 -22.72 -23.74
N LEU A 229 2.34 -22.11 -22.62
CA LEU A 229 3.45 -22.55 -21.78
C LEU A 229 2.93 -23.16 -20.46
N SER A 230 3.43 -24.33 -20.08
CA SER A 230 3.03 -25.09 -18.88
C SER A 230 3.08 -24.24 -17.60
N CYS A 231 1.94 -24.18 -16.92
CA CYS A 231 1.57 -23.27 -15.84
C CYS A 231 2.15 -23.66 -14.46
N ASP A 232 3.47 -23.55 -14.22
CA ASP A 232 4.03 -23.86 -12.89
C ASP A 232 4.72 -22.67 -12.18
N GLY A 233 4.80 -21.51 -12.82
CA GLY A 233 5.13 -20.24 -12.15
C GLY A 233 4.06 -19.22 -12.50
N GLY A 234 3.38 -18.60 -11.53
CA GLY A 234 2.38 -17.56 -11.78
C GLY A 234 2.98 -16.29 -12.41
N ASP A 235 2.14 -15.37 -12.88
CA ASP A 235 2.55 -14.00 -13.20
C ASP A 235 2.90 -13.24 -11.92
N SER A 236 3.79 -12.24 -12.01
CA SER A 236 4.32 -11.52 -10.84
C SER A 236 3.22 -10.96 -9.93
N LEU A 237 2.06 -10.57 -10.47
CA LEU A 237 0.92 -10.09 -9.68
C LEU A 237 0.25 -11.20 -8.88
N THR A 238 0.04 -12.37 -9.50
CA THR A 238 -0.52 -13.54 -8.81
C THR A 238 0.36 -14.00 -7.66
N HIS A 239 1.68 -13.97 -7.84
CA HIS A 239 2.60 -14.26 -6.75
C HIS A 239 2.41 -13.30 -5.56
N MET A 240 2.18 -12.00 -5.80
CA MET A 240 2.04 -11.01 -4.73
C MET A 240 0.78 -11.20 -3.87
N PHE A 241 -0.38 -11.50 -4.47
CA PHE A 241 -1.61 -11.66 -3.70
C PHE A 241 -1.87 -13.10 -3.22
N LEU A 242 -1.23 -14.11 -3.81
CA LEU A 242 -1.27 -15.51 -3.34
C LEU A 242 -0.14 -15.86 -2.37
N GLU A 243 0.81 -14.95 -2.12
CA GLU A 243 1.83 -15.14 -1.09
C GLU A 243 1.18 -15.56 0.24
N PRO A 244 1.77 -16.49 1.00
CA PRO A 244 1.32 -16.80 2.36
C PRO A 244 1.24 -15.56 3.24
N THR A 245 0.54 -15.67 4.37
CA THR A 245 0.46 -14.57 5.35
C THR A 245 1.86 -14.08 5.76
N TYR A 246 2.05 -12.78 5.87
CA TYR A 246 3.32 -12.22 6.37
C TYR A 246 3.44 -12.36 7.88
N PHE A 247 2.32 -12.61 8.57
CA PHE A 247 2.21 -12.66 10.01
C PHE A 247 1.65 -14.01 10.52
N PRO A 248 2.23 -15.16 10.13
CA PRO A 248 1.67 -16.48 10.43
C PRO A 248 1.52 -16.76 11.93
N SER A 249 2.48 -16.32 12.75
CA SER A 249 2.41 -16.52 14.21
C SER A 249 1.29 -15.71 14.86
N LEU A 250 0.97 -14.52 14.32
CA LEU A 250 -0.14 -13.70 14.82
C LEU A 250 -1.49 -14.32 14.44
N ASP A 251 -1.60 -14.87 13.23
CA ASP A 251 -2.81 -15.56 12.77
C ASP A 251 -3.04 -16.85 13.57
N ALA A 252 -2.00 -17.66 13.76
CA ALA A 252 -2.06 -18.86 14.57
C ALA A 252 -2.50 -18.55 16.01
N ALA A 253 -1.96 -17.49 16.63
CA ALA A 253 -2.32 -17.09 17.99
C ALA A 253 -3.83 -16.82 18.14
N LYS A 254 -4.49 -16.25 17.12
CA LYS A 254 -5.94 -16.02 17.14
C LYS A 254 -6.75 -17.32 17.12
N THR A 255 -6.28 -18.35 16.42
CA THR A 255 -6.92 -19.67 16.44
C THR A 255 -6.95 -20.24 17.85
N PHE A 256 -5.88 -20.06 18.63
CA PHE A 256 -5.80 -20.54 20.01
C PHE A 256 -6.63 -19.73 21.02
N LEU A 257 -6.95 -18.47 20.73
CA LEU A 257 -7.86 -17.67 21.57
C LEU A 257 -9.27 -18.26 21.62
N GLY A 258 -9.79 -18.74 20.48
CA GLY A 258 -11.08 -19.42 20.43
C GLY A 258 -11.11 -20.63 21.36
N TYR A 259 -10.08 -21.48 21.26
CA TYR A 259 -9.92 -22.63 22.16
C TYR A 259 -9.72 -22.26 23.63
N PHE A 260 -9.13 -21.11 23.93
CA PHE A 260 -8.94 -20.65 25.31
C PHE A 260 -10.27 -20.25 25.96
N TRP A 261 -11.13 -19.53 25.25
CA TRP A 261 -12.46 -19.14 25.75
C TRP A 261 -13.46 -20.31 25.77
N ASP A 262 -13.33 -21.27 24.85
CA ASP A 262 -14.17 -22.47 24.85
C ASP A 262 -13.85 -23.45 26.00
N ASN A 263 -12.67 -23.34 26.63
CA ASN A 263 -12.18 -24.28 27.66
C ASN A 263 -12.06 -23.70 29.08
N ASP A 264 -12.68 -22.54 29.36
CA ASP A 264 -12.76 -21.85 30.66
C ASP A 264 -11.72 -22.32 31.73
N ASN A 265 -10.63 -21.56 31.86
CA ASN A 265 -9.73 -21.52 33.02
C ASN A 265 -8.81 -22.73 33.34
N LYS A 266 -8.40 -23.56 32.36
CA LYS A 266 -7.37 -24.60 32.64
C LYS A 266 -5.90 -24.17 32.45
N TRP A 267 -5.63 -22.92 32.10
CA TRP A 267 -4.27 -22.47 31.73
C TRP A 267 -3.81 -21.17 32.42
N VAL A 268 -4.47 -20.77 33.52
CA VAL A 268 -4.03 -19.69 34.42
C VAL A 268 -3.50 -20.30 35.71
#